data_AF-A0A9D5V1R7-F1
#
_entry.id   AF-A0A9D5V1R7-F1
#
_cell.length_a   1.000
_cell.length_b   1.000
_cell.length_c   1.000
_cell.angle_alpha   90.00
_cell.angle_beta   90.00
_cell.angle_gamma   90.00
#
_symmetry.space_group_name_H-M   'P 1'
#
loop_
_entity.id
_entity.type
_entity.pdbx_description
1 polymer ?
#
loop_
_entity_poly.entity_id
_entity_poly.type
_entity_poly.pdbx_seq_one_letter_code
_entity_poly.pdbx_strand_id
1 'polypeptide(L)'
;MFKIKRQVTIVHPKDVVRLFALHKLAEVFRVPGSSLSNEARFGHELKAAPASDFKLNEFDLIDNDIKDVADKRLLKEMSQGRLVIRTVGEYCDHMVRCSSLKPKEVARVLLLPPTRNPVEIQ
;
A
#
# COMPACT_ATOMS: atom_id res chain seq x y z
N MET A 1 -1.16 14.20 -36.12
CA MET A 1 -1.90 12.95 -35.80
C MET A 1 -1.41 12.43 -34.45
N PHE A 2 -2.06 12.83 -33.35
CA PHE A 2 -1.67 12.40 -32.01
C PHE A 2 -2.28 11.03 -31.70
N LYS A 3 -1.45 9.99 -31.62
CA LYS A 3 -1.87 8.67 -31.16
C LYS A 3 -2.13 8.74 -29.65
N ILE A 4 -3.38 8.89 -29.25
CA ILE A 4 -3.81 8.74 -27.85
C ILE A 4 -3.62 7.26 -27.49
N LYS A 5 -2.50 6.94 -26.82
CA LYS A 5 -2.33 5.63 -26.19
C LYS A 5 -3.36 5.54 -25.06
N ARG A 6 -4.51 4.89 -25.29
CA ARG A 6 -5.40 4.46 -24.21
C ARG A 6 -4.60 3.52 -23.30
N GLN A 7 -4.08 4.04 -22.20
CA GLN A 7 -3.58 3.19 -21.14
C GLN A 7 -4.80 2.52 -20.51
N VAL A 8 -4.91 1.21 -20.67
CA VAL A 8 -5.84 0.41 -19.89
C VAL A 8 -5.41 0.56 -18.44
N THR A 9 -6.15 1.34 -17.67
CA THR A 9 -5.92 1.47 -16.23
C THR A 9 -6.42 0.21 -15.57
N ILE A 10 -5.48 -0.68 -15.23
CA ILE A 10 -5.76 -1.88 -14.44
C ILE A 10 -6.14 -1.43 -13.04
N VAL A 11 -7.39 -1.70 -12.62
CA VAL A 11 -7.87 -1.42 -11.27
C VAL A 11 -8.20 -2.75 -10.61
N HIS A 12 -7.53 -3.04 -9.50
CA HIS A 12 -7.82 -4.23 -8.70
C HIS A 12 -9.03 -3.99 -7.78
N PRO A 13 -9.88 -5.01 -7.54
CA PRO A 13 -10.94 -4.91 -6.53
C PRO A 13 -10.38 -4.53 -5.16
N LYS A 14 -11.14 -3.76 -4.38
CA LYS A 14 -10.70 -3.27 -3.06
C LYS A 14 -10.30 -4.41 -2.12
N ASP A 15 -11.07 -5.50 -2.11
CA ASP A 15 -10.79 -6.66 -1.26
C ASP A 15 -9.48 -7.35 -1.63
N VAL A 16 -9.12 -7.36 -2.92
CA VAL A 16 -7.82 -7.88 -3.39
C VAL A 16 -6.68 -6.98 -2.92
N VAL A 17 -6.81 -5.66 -3.10
CA VAL A 17 -5.79 -4.71 -2.62
C VAL A 17 -5.60 -4.84 -1.11
N ARG A 18 -6.71 -4.96 -0.37
CA ARG A 18 -6.72 -5.08 1.08
C ARG A 18 -6.06 -6.39 1.56
N LEU A 19 -6.37 -7.51 0.91
CA LEU A 19 -5.75 -8.80 1.19
C LEU A 19 -4.23 -8.77 0.99
N PHE A 20 -3.77 -8.22 -0.13
CA PHE A 20 -2.34 -8.13 -0.41
C PHE A 20 -1.62 -7.11 0.48
N ALA A 21 -2.29 -6.02 0.89
CA ALA A 21 -1.76 -5.10 1.89
C ALA A 21 -1.54 -5.79 3.25
N LEU A 22 -2.48 -6.65 3.68
CA LEU A 22 -2.32 -7.46 4.89
C LEU A 22 -1.18 -8.47 4.76
N HIS A 23 -1.08 -9.15 3.62
CA HIS A 23 0.04 -10.08 3.36
C HIS A 23 1.38 -9.36 3.42
N LYS A 24 1.49 -8.18 2.78
CA LYS A 24 2.70 -7.36 2.81
C LYS A 24 3.11 -7.01 4.25
N LEU A 25 2.16 -6.58 5.08
CA LEU A 25 2.44 -6.31 6.51
C LEU A 25 2.89 -7.56 7.24
N ALA A 26 2.25 -8.70 7.01
CA ALA A 26 2.63 -9.97 7.63
C ALA A 26 4.06 -10.38 7.26
N GLU A 27 4.45 -10.20 5.99
CA GLU A 27 5.81 -10.45 5.50
C GLU A 27 6.83 -9.49 6.11
N VAL A 28 6.54 -8.19 6.12
CA VAL A 28 7.44 -7.16 6.66
C VAL A 28 7.71 -7.39 8.14
N PHE A 29 6.66 -7.62 8.94
CA PHE A 29 6.80 -7.85 10.38
C PHE A 29 7.10 -9.31 10.75
N ARG A 30 7.19 -10.21 9.77
CA ARG A 30 7.44 -11.65 9.96
C ARG A 30 6.48 -12.31 10.95
N VAL A 31 5.20 -11.96 10.85
CA VAL A 31 4.12 -12.52 11.66
C VAL A 31 3.15 -13.32 10.79
N PRO A 32 2.41 -14.30 11.36
CA PRO A 32 1.35 -14.97 10.63
C PRO A 32 0.28 -13.96 10.17
N GLY A 33 -0.17 -14.06 8.92
CA GLY A 33 -1.22 -13.17 8.40
C GLY A 33 -2.53 -13.23 9.21
N SER A 34 -2.83 -14.38 9.81
CA SER A 34 -3.98 -14.58 10.70
C SER A 34 -3.89 -13.87 12.05
N SER A 35 -2.69 -13.42 12.47
CA SER A 35 -2.52 -12.69 13.74
C SER A 35 -2.65 -11.18 13.59
N LEU A 36 -2.79 -10.66 12.37
CA LEU A 36 -2.99 -9.23 12.12
C LEU A 36 -4.48 -8.88 12.23
N SER A 37 -4.82 -8.08 13.24
CA SER A 37 -6.11 -7.38 13.30
C SER A 37 -5.97 -5.97 12.72
N ASN A 38 -7.06 -5.40 12.23
CA ASN A 38 -7.06 -4.04 11.69
C ASN A 38 -6.71 -2.99 12.76
N GLU A 39 -7.04 -3.28 14.01
CA GLU A 39 -6.88 -2.39 15.15
C GLU A 39 -5.45 -2.40 15.69
N ALA A 40 -4.63 -3.39 15.28
CA ALA A 40 -3.23 -3.48 15.67
C ALA A 40 -2.46 -2.21 15.28
N ARG A 41 -1.75 -1.63 16.24
CA ARG A 41 -1.05 -0.36 16.12
C ARG A 41 0.44 -0.58 15.85
N PHE A 42 0.98 0.22 14.95
CA PHE A 42 2.42 0.35 14.77
C PHE A 42 3.03 0.96 16.03
N GLY A 43 4.10 0.35 16.53
CA GLY A 43 4.80 0.71 17.76
C GLY A 43 4.28 0.02 19.02
N HIS A 44 3.10 -0.61 18.97
CA HIS A 44 2.53 -1.32 20.13
C HIS A 44 2.43 -2.83 19.88
N GLU A 45 1.44 -3.27 19.10
CA GLU A 45 1.30 -4.68 18.70
C GLU A 45 2.32 -5.05 17.61
N LEU A 46 2.58 -4.13 16.68
CA LEU A 46 3.58 -4.30 15.62
C LEU A 46 4.81 -3.45 15.92
N LYS A 47 5.89 -4.11 16.34
CA LYS A 47 7.15 -3.46 16.70
C LYS A 47 8.16 -3.66 15.59
N ALA A 48 8.83 -2.58 15.21
CA ALA A 48 10.00 -2.66 14.34
C ALA A 48 11.25 -2.98 15.16
N ALA A 49 12.21 -3.62 14.52
CA ALA A 49 13.57 -3.71 15.02
C ALA A 49 14.18 -2.29 15.13
N PRO A 50 15.20 -2.10 16.00
CA PRO A 50 15.94 -0.85 16.06
C PRO A 50 16.45 -0.45 14.67
N ALA A 51 16.28 0.83 14.33
CA ALA A 51 16.79 1.37 13.08
C ALA A 51 18.33 1.30 13.07
N SER A 52 18.90 1.07 11.90
CA SER A 52 20.34 1.07 11.68
C SER A 52 20.65 1.81 10.39
N ASP A 53 21.76 2.56 10.36
CA ASP A 53 22.21 3.29 9.17
C ASP A 53 22.51 2.38 7.96
N PHE A 54 22.68 1.07 8.21
CA PHE A 54 23.02 0.09 7.17
C PHE A 54 21.84 -0.75 6.69
N LYS A 55 20.68 -0.68 7.36
CA LYS A 55 19.53 -1.54 7.04
C LYS A 55 18.21 -0.90 7.44
N LEU A 56 17.29 -0.84 6.48
CA LEU A 56 15.90 -0.45 6.71
C LEU A 56 15.22 -1.43 7.67
N ASN A 57 14.54 -0.89 8.69
CA ASN A 57 13.67 -1.67 9.55
C ASN A 57 12.24 -1.73 8.98
N GLU A 58 11.35 -2.40 9.71
CA GLU A 58 9.96 -2.60 9.30
C GLU A 58 9.21 -1.26 9.14
N PHE A 59 9.44 -0.29 10.01
CA PHE A 59 8.80 1.03 9.88
C PHE A 59 9.32 1.81 8.68
N ASP A 60 10.62 1.74 8.39
CA ASP A 60 11.20 2.39 7.21
C ASP A 60 10.60 1.80 5.92
N LEU A 61 10.41 0.48 5.87
CA LEU A 61 9.79 -0.20 4.73
C LEU A 61 8.33 0.23 4.54
N ILE A 62 7.55 0.27 5.62
CA ILE A 62 6.13 0.67 5.56
C ILE A 62 5.97 2.16 5.22
N ASP A 63 6.82 3.03 5.77
CA ASP A 63 6.80 4.45 5.44
C ASP A 63 7.15 4.71 3.96
N ASN A 64 8.11 3.97 3.41
CA ASN A 64 8.42 4.02 1.98
C ASN A 64 7.24 3.53 1.13
N ASP A 65 6.61 2.40 1.48
CA ASP A 65 5.42 1.90 0.78
C ASP A 65 4.30 2.96 0.75
N ILE A 66 4.01 3.59 1.89
CA ILE A 66 2.99 4.64 2.05
C ILE A 66 3.28 5.83 1.13
N LYS A 67 4.55 6.27 1.09
CA LYS A 67 4.99 7.44 0.30
C LYS A 67 5.01 7.17 -1.19
N ASP A 68 5.44 5.98 -1.61
CA ASP A 68 5.52 5.57 -3.02
C ASP A 68 4.15 5.62 -3.70
N VAL A 69 3.11 5.15 -3.00
CA VAL A 69 1.75 5.11 -3.54
C VAL A 69 0.97 6.42 -3.36
N ALA A 70 1.47 7.36 -2.55
CA ALA A 70 0.81 8.64 -2.29
C ALA A 70 1.02 9.62 -3.45
N ASP A 71 0.00 10.43 -3.77
CA ASP A 71 0.15 11.56 -4.68
C ASP A 71 0.73 12.79 -3.95
N LYS A 72 1.03 13.86 -4.70
CA LYS A 72 1.61 15.09 -4.12
C LYS A 72 0.74 15.70 -3.02
N ARG A 73 -0.59 15.54 -3.12
CA ARG A 73 -1.53 16.09 -2.13
C ARG A 73 -1.47 15.27 -0.85
N LEU A 74 -1.52 13.95 -0.94
CA LEU A 74 -1.43 13.03 0.19
C LEU A 74 -0.09 13.17 0.92
N LEU A 75 1.01 13.26 0.19
CA LEU A 75 2.34 13.52 0.77
C LEU A 75 2.37 14.85 1.56
N LYS A 76 1.70 15.88 1.06
CA LYS A 76 1.55 17.16 1.78
C LYS A 76 0.65 17.04 3.01
N GLU A 77 -0.43 16.26 2.96
CA GLU A 77 -1.27 15.98 4.12
C GLU A 77 -0.49 15.24 5.21
N MET A 78 0.38 14.29 4.83
CA MET A 78 1.28 13.58 5.75
C MET A 78 2.33 14.49 6.37
N SER A 79 3.02 15.32 5.56
CA SER A 79 4.06 16.23 6.08
C SER A 79 3.51 17.29 7.03
N GLN A 80 2.23 17.61 6.93
CA GLN A 80 1.51 18.52 7.83
C GLN A 80 0.82 17.79 8.99
N GLY A 81 1.01 16.48 9.15
CA GLY A 81 0.40 15.67 10.20
C GLY A 81 -1.12 15.51 10.11
N ARG A 82 -1.74 15.92 8.99
CA ARG A 82 -3.19 15.78 8.77
C ARG A 82 -3.58 14.37 8.36
N LEU A 83 -2.65 13.62 7.79
CA LEU A 83 -2.79 12.19 7.51
C LEU A 83 -1.70 11.45 8.29
N VAL A 84 -2.11 10.60 9.22
CA VAL A 84 -1.21 9.76 10.01
C VAL A 84 -1.77 8.35 9.99
N ILE A 85 -0.96 7.40 9.55
CA ILE A 85 -1.31 5.97 9.52
C ILE A 85 -0.70 5.34 10.78
N ARG A 86 -1.55 4.89 11.70
CA ARG A 86 -1.15 4.33 13.00
C ARG A 86 -1.48 2.85 13.15
N THR A 87 -2.43 2.37 12.36
CA THR A 87 -2.97 1.01 12.45
C THR A 87 -2.83 0.23 11.15
N VAL A 88 -2.90 -1.09 11.25
CA VAL A 88 -2.99 -2.00 10.10
C VAL A 88 -4.17 -1.64 9.18
N GLY A 89 -5.32 -1.33 9.78
CA GLY A 89 -6.53 -0.92 9.05
C GLY A 89 -6.29 0.36 8.24
N GLU A 90 -5.72 1.40 8.85
CA GLU A 90 -5.41 2.66 8.17
C GLU A 90 -4.40 2.48 7.03
N TYR A 91 -3.41 1.60 7.18
CA TYR A 91 -2.49 1.27 6.08
C TYR A 91 -3.23 0.61 4.91
N CYS A 92 -4.07 -0.39 5.21
CA CYS A 92 -4.86 -1.08 4.20
C CYS A 92 -5.81 -0.12 3.46
N ASP A 93 -6.48 0.77 4.20
CA ASP A 93 -7.39 1.77 3.64
C ASP A 93 -6.64 2.80 2.79
N HIS A 94 -5.43 3.19 3.21
CA HIS A 94 -4.55 4.04 2.40
C HIS A 94 -4.18 3.37 1.08
N MET A 95 -3.81 2.08 1.09
CA MET A 95 -3.53 1.31 -0.12
C MET A 95 -4.74 1.22 -1.06
N VAL A 96 -5.93 0.96 -0.50
CA VAL A 96 -7.20 0.94 -1.26
C VAL A 96 -7.52 2.32 -1.85
N ARG A 97 -7.31 3.40 -1.09
CA ARG A 97 -7.51 4.77 -1.60
C ARG A 97 -6.54 5.08 -2.73
N CYS A 98 -5.26 4.76 -2.54
CA CYS A 98 -4.21 5.00 -3.53
C CYS A 98 -4.36 4.11 -4.76
N SER A 99 -5.01 2.94 -4.68
CA SER A 99 -5.19 2.07 -5.85
C SER A 99 -6.08 2.72 -6.93
N SER A 100 -6.95 3.66 -6.51
CA SER A 100 -7.79 4.43 -7.43
C SER A 100 -7.05 5.64 -8.03
N LEU A 101 -6.01 6.15 -7.34
CA LEU A 101 -5.25 7.35 -7.75
C LEU A 101 -3.98 6.98 -8.55
N LYS A 102 -3.26 5.96 -8.08
CA LYS A 102 -2.00 5.44 -8.62
C LYS A 102 -2.01 3.90 -8.66
N PRO A 103 -2.90 3.27 -9.45
CA PRO A 103 -3.06 1.81 -9.48
C PRO A 103 -1.76 1.06 -9.79
N LYS A 104 -0.93 1.60 -10.68
CA LYS A 104 0.35 0.99 -11.06
C LYS A 104 1.36 0.95 -9.90
N GLU A 105 1.44 2.02 -9.12
CA GLU A 105 2.35 2.07 -7.96
C GLU A 105 1.87 1.14 -6.86
N VAL A 106 0.57 1.11 -6.59
CA VAL A 106 0.01 0.16 -5.62
C VAL A 106 0.24 -1.29 -6.05
N ALA A 107 0.03 -1.61 -7.33
CA ALA A 107 0.32 -2.95 -7.85
C ALA A 107 1.79 -3.32 -7.71
N ARG A 108 2.71 -2.37 -7.93
CA ARG A 108 4.15 -2.58 -7.74
C ARG A 108 4.50 -2.81 -6.27
N VAL A 109 4.03 -1.96 -5.36
CA VAL A 109 4.34 -2.01 -3.92
C VAL A 109 3.79 -3.28 -3.26
N LEU A 110 2.56 -3.66 -3.61
CA LEU A 110 1.86 -4.83 -3.07
C LEU A 110 2.12 -6.12 -3.86
N LEU A 111 2.93 -6.08 -4.91
CA LEU A 111 3.21 -7.22 -5.79
C LEU A 111 1.93 -7.88 -6.32
N LEU A 112 0.93 -7.05 -6.70
CA LEU A 112 -0.33 -7.56 -7.23
C LEU A 112 -0.10 -8.29 -8.55
N PRO A 113 -0.75 -9.44 -8.77
CA PRO A 113 -0.64 -10.15 -10.03
C PRO A 113 -1.18 -9.29 -11.18
N PRO A 114 -0.63 -9.37 -12.40
CA PRO A 114 -1.23 -8.68 -13.54
C PRO A 114 -2.66 -9.18 -13.75
N THR A 115 -3.65 -8.27 -13.82
CA THR A 115 -5.02 -8.66 -14.15
C THR A 115 -5.07 -9.20 -15.57
N ARG A 116 -5.22 -10.51 -15.72
CA ARG A 116 -5.67 -11.10 -17.00
C ARG A 116 -7.13 -10.71 -17.15
N ASN A 117 -7.43 -9.66 -17.91
CA ASN A 117 -8.60 -9.51 -18.80
C ASN A 117 -8.77 -8.05 -19.23
N PRO A 118 -8.64 -7.72 -20.52
CA PRO A 118 -9.42 -6.63 -21.08
C PRO A 118 -10.88 -7.09 -21.13
N VAL A 119 -11.78 -6.31 -20.53
CA VAL A 119 -13.20 -6.42 -20.83
C VAL A 119 -13.36 -5.92 -22.27
N GLU A 120 -13.46 -6.84 -23.23
CA GLU A 120 -14.06 -6.52 -24.52
C GLU A 120 -15.55 -6.30 -24.27
N ILE A 121 -15.96 -5.04 -24.39
CA ILE A 121 -17.36 -4.67 -24.42
C ILE A 121 -17.82 -4.97 -25.86
N GLN A 122 -18.70 -5.95 -26.03
CA GLN A 122 -19.48 -6.15 -27.26
C GLN A 122 -20.60 -5.12 -27.34
#